data_AF-A0A1E7H4M2-F1
#
_entry.id   AF-A0A1E7H4M2-F1
#
_cell.length_a   1.000
_cell.length_b   1.000
_cell.length_c   1.000
_cell.angle_alpha   90.00
_cell.angle_beta   90.00
_cell.angle_gamma   90.00
#
_symmetry.space_group_name_H-M   'P 1'
#
loop_
_entity.id
_entity.type
_entity.pdbx_description
1 polymer ?
#
loop_
_entity_poly.entity_id
_entity_poly.type
_entity_poly.pdbx_seq_one_letter_code
_entity_poly.pdbx_strand_id
1 'polypeptide(L)'
;MHRQNLSRPSIIYLLIAFSFLLFCWPATFSRAETKIIIADNGAGKKLIEDTLPAVALAAAGDIDYIELNVMMTSDNQLIIFGSLTLDRLSDVAELFPDRSREDGSYYVIDFSLQEIRQLRLKNVPAENEFALSLAIPTLRETLSLIRRLESILNKEIGIILEIKYPWFYSDADKDISSASLDSLAEYGYVDSGSKLYIQCFDPEELQRIHSQLLPRKQMTLPLIQLIGTNDGKETKQKKFEIFSPYSYDWLYTNSGLKMISSYAAAISLPGDKIIDDDGDLLLTDYIAASHKYGLAVFVTALDNQSENLPPFADTFFSLLTFYLQNVDMDGFYTDSFVEAKIITDRFDADKVKKDELPEFFSSINPPSDSASFNKEEKKLSELE
;
A
#
# COMPACT_ATOMS: atom_id res chain seq x y z
N MET A 1 76.87 -15.65 0.53
CA MET A 1 75.82 -15.99 1.52
C MET A 1 75.08 -14.72 1.89
N HIS A 2 73.92 -14.45 1.28
CA HIS A 2 73.06 -13.31 1.60
C HIS A 2 71.73 -13.85 2.09
N ARG A 3 71.42 -13.64 3.38
CA ARG A 3 70.14 -14.01 4.00
C ARG A 3 69.11 -12.92 3.69
N GLN A 4 67.98 -13.32 3.14
CA GLN A 4 66.80 -12.46 2.96
C GLN A 4 66.08 -12.28 4.31
N ASN A 5 65.81 -11.03 4.68
CA ASN A 5 64.91 -10.66 5.76
C ASN A 5 63.51 -10.49 5.18
N LEU A 6 62.60 -11.42 5.51
CA LEU A 6 61.17 -11.27 5.28
C LEU A 6 60.60 -10.42 6.42
N SER A 7 60.17 -9.19 6.10
CA SER A 7 59.46 -8.30 7.02
C SER A 7 58.08 -8.88 7.33
N ARG A 8 57.81 -9.15 8.61
CA ARG A 8 56.48 -9.51 9.11
C ARG A 8 55.49 -8.39 8.79
N PRO A 9 54.33 -8.66 8.17
CA PRO A 9 53.27 -7.67 8.06
C PRO A 9 52.79 -7.28 9.47
N SER A 10 52.77 -5.97 9.73
CA SER A 10 52.38 -5.37 11.01
C SER A 10 50.95 -5.74 11.36
N ILE A 11 50.76 -6.27 12.57
CA ILE A 11 49.48 -6.66 13.21
C ILE A 11 48.39 -5.57 13.08
N ILE A 12 48.80 -4.32 12.86
CA ILE A 12 47.95 -3.15 12.62
C ILE A 12 47.07 -3.29 11.36
N TYR A 13 47.56 -3.88 10.26
CA TYR A 13 46.75 -4.06 9.04
C TYR A 13 45.68 -5.14 9.21
N LEU A 14 45.93 -6.16 10.04
CA LEU A 14 44.95 -7.20 10.35
C LEU A 14 43.80 -6.64 11.21
N LEU A 15 44.10 -5.72 12.14
CA LEU A 15 43.11 -5.07 13.00
C LEU A 15 42.24 -4.06 12.24
N ILE A 16 42.79 -3.34 11.26
CA ILE A 16 42.02 -2.41 10.41
C ILE A 16 41.09 -3.18 9.46
N ALA A 17 41.52 -4.33 8.93
CA ALA A 17 40.67 -5.20 8.12
C ALA A 17 39.54 -5.86 8.95
N PHE A 18 39.80 -6.17 10.23
CA PHE A 18 38.77 -6.72 11.13
C PHE A 18 37.75 -5.66 11.59
N SER A 19 38.16 -4.40 11.70
CA SER A 19 37.25 -3.28 12.04
C SER A 19 36.29 -2.92 10.89
N PHE A 20 36.64 -3.18 9.64
CA PHE A 20 35.74 -2.96 8.49
C PHE A 20 34.69 -4.07 8.33
N LEU A 21 34.97 -5.28 8.83
CA LEU A 21 34.04 -6.41 8.81
C LEU A 21 32.96 -6.34 9.92
N LEU A 22 33.14 -5.50 10.94
CA LEU A 22 32.16 -5.29 12.02
C LEU A 22 31.16 -4.15 11.74
N PHE A 23 31.29 -3.44 10.60
CA PHE A 23 30.36 -2.38 10.19
C PHE A 23 29.41 -2.76 9.04
N CYS A 24 29.56 -3.97 8.49
CA CYS A 24 28.49 -4.62 7.71
C CYS A 24 27.77 -5.61 8.61
N TRP A 25 27.09 -5.10 9.65
CA TRP A 25 25.93 -5.84 10.12
C TRP A 25 24.94 -5.79 8.95
N PRO A 26 24.51 -6.91 8.35
CA PRO A 26 23.29 -6.85 7.58
C PRO A 26 22.26 -6.26 8.53
N ALA A 27 21.64 -5.14 8.14
CA ALA A 27 20.40 -4.74 8.75
C ALA A 27 19.44 -5.90 8.44
N THR A 28 19.42 -6.89 9.32
CA THR A 28 18.29 -7.79 9.42
C THR A 28 17.15 -6.88 9.81
N PHE A 29 16.40 -6.43 8.79
CA PHE A 29 15.04 -5.98 9.00
C PHE A 29 14.37 -7.12 9.75
N SER A 30 14.12 -6.90 11.05
CA SER A 30 13.20 -7.76 11.77
C SER A 30 11.88 -7.59 11.02
N ARG A 31 11.42 -8.67 10.38
CA ARG A 31 10.08 -8.68 9.82
C ARG A 31 9.13 -8.28 10.93
N ALA A 32 8.22 -7.35 10.66
CA ALA A 32 7.16 -7.05 11.62
C ALA A 32 6.46 -8.37 11.93
N GLU A 33 6.43 -8.77 13.21
CA GLU A 33 5.67 -9.96 13.61
C GLU A 33 4.16 -9.73 13.41
N THR A 34 3.74 -8.47 13.45
CA THR A 34 2.36 -8.01 13.26
C THR A 34 2.08 -7.64 11.81
N LYS A 35 0.91 -8.03 11.31
CA LYS A 35 0.47 -7.69 9.95
C LYS A 35 0.03 -6.22 9.89
N ILE A 36 0.32 -5.56 8.77
CA ILE A 36 -0.01 -4.15 8.55
C ILE A 36 -1.38 -4.02 7.90
N ILE A 37 -2.27 -3.22 8.49
CA ILE A 37 -3.58 -2.89 7.90
C ILE A 37 -3.54 -1.48 7.32
N ILE A 38 -3.88 -1.39 6.03
CA ILE A 38 -3.85 -0.17 5.25
C ILE A 38 -5.28 0.19 4.89
N ALA A 39 -5.72 1.38 5.29
CA ALA A 39 -7.01 1.92 4.89
C ALA A 39 -6.92 2.40 3.44
N ASP A 40 -7.50 1.61 2.54
CA ASP A 40 -7.51 1.85 1.09
C ASP A 40 -8.22 3.18 0.79
N ASN A 41 -7.51 4.08 0.10
CA ASN A 41 -7.91 5.46 -0.21
C ASN A 41 -8.47 6.24 1.00
N GLY A 42 -8.08 5.84 2.21
CA GLY A 42 -8.58 6.31 3.49
C GLY A 42 -10.07 6.09 3.76
N ALA A 43 -10.81 5.39 2.88
CA ALA A 43 -12.25 5.27 2.98
C ALA A 43 -12.69 3.89 3.46
N GLY A 44 -13.76 3.89 4.25
CA GLY A 44 -14.51 2.69 4.52
C GLY A 44 -15.61 2.52 3.47
N LYS A 45 -16.20 1.31 3.38
CA LYS A 45 -17.37 0.97 2.51
C LYS A 45 -18.50 2.02 2.36
N LYS A 46 -18.62 2.97 3.30
CA LYS A 46 -19.70 3.98 3.36
C LYS A 46 -19.25 5.43 3.11
N LEU A 47 -17.97 5.66 2.84
CA LEU A 47 -17.43 6.99 2.58
C LEU A 47 -16.89 7.08 1.17
N ILE A 48 -16.96 8.29 0.61
CA ILE A 48 -16.27 8.59 -0.64
C ILE A 48 -14.77 8.60 -0.35
N GLU A 49 -14.04 7.80 -1.11
CA GLU A 49 -12.58 7.71 -1.18
C GLU A 49 -11.90 9.08 -1.31
N ASP A 50 -10.65 9.20 -0.84
CA ASP A 50 -9.80 10.37 -1.04
C ASP A 50 -10.35 11.70 -0.44
N THR A 51 -11.22 11.62 0.57
CA THR A 51 -11.80 12.80 1.23
C THR A 51 -11.28 13.03 2.65
N LEU A 52 -11.31 14.29 3.13
CA LEU A 52 -10.93 14.59 4.52
C LEU A 52 -11.73 13.80 5.58
N PRO A 53 -13.05 13.59 5.44
CA PRO A 53 -13.80 12.72 6.35
C PRO A 53 -13.33 11.27 6.33
N ALA A 54 -12.96 10.73 5.16
CA ALA A 54 -12.40 9.39 5.03
C ALA A 54 -11.08 9.28 5.81
N VAL A 55 -10.14 10.20 5.55
CA VAL A 55 -8.86 10.28 6.28
C VAL A 55 -9.08 10.41 7.79
N ALA A 56 -10.03 11.22 8.24
CA ALA A 56 -10.35 11.36 9.66
C ALA A 56 -10.91 10.08 10.29
N LEU A 57 -11.76 9.35 9.56
CA LEU A 57 -12.30 8.06 10.02
C LEU A 57 -11.19 7.02 10.15
N ALA A 58 -10.33 6.90 9.13
CA ALA A 58 -9.21 5.97 9.15
C ALA A 58 -8.24 6.28 10.31
N ALA A 59 -7.88 7.56 10.48
CA ALA A 59 -7.05 8.02 11.60
C ALA A 59 -7.64 7.66 12.98
N ALA A 60 -8.97 7.75 13.14
CA ALA A 60 -9.65 7.40 14.39
C ALA A 60 -9.78 5.89 14.61
N GLY A 61 -9.72 5.08 13.54
CA GLY A 61 -9.88 3.62 13.58
C GLY A 61 -8.65 2.83 14.05
N ASP A 62 -7.62 3.51 14.56
CA ASP A 62 -6.36 2.92 15.04
C ASP A 62 -5.59 2.06 14.00
N ILE A 63 -5.83 2.32 12.72
CA ILE A 63 -5.13 1.63 11.62
C ILE A 63 -3.65 2.01 11.50
N ASP A 64 -2.87 1.18 10.81
CA ASP A 64 -1.43 1.36 10.69
C ASP A 64 -1.06 2.46 9.69
N TYR A 65 -1.67 2.42 8.49
CA TYR A 65 -1.42 3.37 7.41
C TYR A 65 -2.68 3.79 6.67
N ILE A 66 -2.80 5.08 6.37
CA ILE A 66 -3.81 5.64 5.46
C ILE A 66 -3.17 5.77 4.07
N GLU A 67 -3.79 5.18 3.05
CA GLU A 67 -3.40 5.42 1.67
C GLU A 67 -3.97 6.74 1.15
N LEU A 68 -3.15 7.50 0.43
CA LEU A 68 -3.50 8.78 -0.19
C LEU A 68 -3.03 8.81 -1.64
N ASN A 69 -3.94 9.03 -2.58
CA ASN A 69 -3.61 9.16 -4.01
C ASN A 69 -3.31 10.60 -4.38
N VAL A 70 -2.08 10.92 -4.80
CA VAL A 70 -1.74 12.29 -5.22
C VAL A 70 -1.80 12.48 -6.72
N MET A 71 -2.47 13.55 -7.12
CA MET A 71 -2.60 14.06 -8.48
C MET A 71 -2.22 15.55 -8.54
N MET A 72 -1.99 16.07 -9.74
CA MET A 72 -1.57 17.46 -9.97
C MET A 72 -2.51 18.22 -10.93
N THR A 73 -2.81 19.47 -10.57
CA THR A 73 -3.64 20.41 -11.33
C THR A 73 -2.89 21.15 -12.45
N SER A 74 -3.60 21.92 -13.26
CA SER A 74 -3.02 22.75 -14.33
C SER A 74 -2.04 23.80 -13.79
N ASP A 75 -2.30 24.33 -12.60
CA ASP A 75 -1.51 25.32 -11.86
C ASP A 75 -0.55 24.70 -10.82
N ASN A 76 -0.16 23.43 -11.04
CA ASN A 76 0.86 22.70 -10.27
C ASN A 76 0.55 22.54 -8.78
N GLN A 77 -0.74 22.52 -8.41
CA GLN A 77 -1.17 22.20 -7.05
C GLN A 77 -1.42 20.71 -6.93
N LEU A 78 -1.10 20.16 -5.76
CA LEU A 78 -1.31 18.74 -5.47
C LEU A 78 -2.65 18.52 -4.77
N ILE A 79 -3.41 17.58 -5.29
CA ILE A 79 -4.72 17.17 -4.76
C ILE A 79 -4.74 15.69 -4.43
N ILE A 80 -5.63 15.30 -3.52
CA ILE A 80 -5.90 13.89 -3.22
C ILE A 80 -7.06 13.43 -4.07
N PHE A 81 -6.79 12.54 -5.03
CA PHE A 81 -7.76 12.04 -6.01
C PHE A 81 -7.18 10.85 -6.79
N GLY A 82 -7.92 9.73 -6.87
CA GLY A 82 -7.42 8.48 -7.47
C GLY A 82 -7.54 8.31 -8.98
N SER A 83 -8.16 9.25 -9.73
CA SER A 83 -8.47 9.07 -11.16
C SER A 83 -7.88 10.18 -12.04
N LEU A 84 -7.38 9.82 -13.24
CA LEU A 84 -6.96 10.80 -14.27
C LEU A 84 -8.05 11.81 -14.62
N THR A 85 -9.31 11.37 -14.58
CA THR A 85 -10.47 12.14 -15.02
C THR A 85 -11.45 12.40 -13.87
N LEU A 86 -12.06 13.58 -13.90
CA LEU A 86 -12.98 14.11 -12.89
C LEU A 86 -14.44 13.67 -13.10
N ASP A 87 -14.80 13.29 -14.32
CA ASP A 87 -16.17 12.97 -14.78
C ASP A 87 -16.86 11.86 -14.00
N ARG A 88 -16.14 10.78 -13.69
CA ARG A 88 -16.72 9.63 -12.98
C ARG A 88 -17.15 9.99 -11.56
N LEU A 89 -16.39 10.85 -10.89
CA LEU A 89 -16.49 11.06 -9.45
C LEU A 89 -16.99 12.45 -9.07
N SER A 90 -17.23 13.36 -10.01
CA SER A 90 -17.62 14.74 -9.69
C SER A 90 -18.70 15.32 -10.62
N ASP A 91 -19.16 16.51 -10.26
CA ASP A 91 -20.07 17.36 -11.04
C ASP A 91 -19.39 18.21 -12.12
N VAL A 92 -18.15 17.88 -12.50
CA VAL A 92 -17.37 18.65 -13.50
C VAL A 92 -18.11 18.88 -14.81
N ALA A 93 -18.85 17.89 -15.32
CA ALA A 93 -19.58 18.02 -16.59
C ALA A 93 -20.77 19.00 -16.50
N GLU A 94 -21.29 19.24 -15.30
CA GLU A 94 -22.37 20.20 -15.06
C GLU A 94 -21.83 21.62 -14.92
N LEU A 95 -20.69 21.78 -14.24
CA LEU A 95 -20.07 23.09 -13.97
C LEU A 95 -19.20 23.59 -15.12
N PHE A 96 -18.58 22.69 -15.88
CA PHE A 96 -17.63 23.01 -16.94
C PHE A 96 -17.90 22.22 -18.23
N PRO A 97 -19.12 22.20 -18.80
CA PRO A 97 -19.51 21.30 -19.90
C PRO A 97 -18.64 21.40 -21.15
N ASP A 98 -18.02 22.56 -21.41
CA ASP A 98 -17.22 22.82 -22.60
C ASP A 98 -15.71 22.50 -22.40
N ARG A 99 -15.34 21.84 -21.30
CA ARG A 99 -13.94 21.60 -20.90
C ARG A 99 -13.47 20.15 -21.02
N SER A 100 -14.29 19.28 -21.61
CA SER A 100 -13.83 17.93 -21.95
C SER A 100 -12.82 17.95 -23.09
N ARG A 101 -11.95 16.94 -23.14
CA ARG A 101 -11.12 16.66 -24.31
C ARG A 101 -11.95 15.96 -25.39
N GLU A 102 -11.32 15.68 -26.54
CA GLU A 102 -11.97 15.04 -27.70
C GLU A 102 -12.59 13.66 -27.37
N ASP A 103 -12.06 12.97 -26.36
CA ASP A 103 -12.59 11.69 -25.85
C ASP A 103 -13.82 11.85 -24.94
N GLY A 104 -14.24 13.08 -24.65
CA GLY A 104 -15.37 13.40 -23.77
C GLY A 104 -15.01 13.45 -22.29
N SER A 105 -13.74 13.21 -21.91
CA SER A 105 -13.30 13.17 -20.52
C SER A 105 -12.70 14.48 -20.03
N TYR A 106 -12.76 14.68 -18.71
CA TYR A 106 -12.34 15.90 -18.02
C TYR A 106 -11.10 15.61 -17.19
N TYR A 107 -9.90 15.88 -17.72
CA TYR A 107 -8.65 15.50 -17.08
C TYR A 107 -8.25 16.49 -15.99
N VAL A 108 -7.82 15.99 -14.82
CA VAL A 108 -7.40 16.82 -13.68
C VAL A 108 -6.38 17.89 -14.08
N ILE A 109 -5.44 17.52 -14.95
CA ILE A 109 -4.35 18.40 -15.42
C ILE A 109 -4.84 19.64 -16.18
N ASP A 110 -6.09 19.63 -16.68
CA ASP A 110 -6.67 20.75 -17.44
C ASP A 110 -7.37 21.77 -16.54
N PHE A 111 -7.52 21.48 -15.24
CA PHE A 111 -8.23 22.34 -14.28
C PHE A 111 -7.27 22.91 -13.24
N SER A 112 -7.43 24.19 -12.92
CA SER A 112 -6.72 24.85 -11.82
C SER A 112 -7.29 24.45 -10.47
N LEU A 113 -6.54 24.65 -9.38
CA LEU A 113 -7.06 24.41 -8.04
C LEU A 113 -8.30 25.26 -7.74
N GLN A 114 -8.38 26.48 -8.26
CA GLN A 114 -9.55 27.34 -8.09
C GLN A 114 -10.81 26.74 -8.75
N GLU A 115 -10.67 26.09 -9.89
CA GLU A 115 -11.76 25.38 -10.56
C GLU A 115 -12.11 24.09 -9.80
N ILE A 116 -11.11 23.30 -9.40
CA ILE A 116 -11.32 22.05 -8.64
C ILE A 116 -12.06 22.31 -7.32
N ARG A 117 -11.78 23.43 -6.64
CA ARG A 117 -12.50 23.80 -5.39
C ARG A 117 -13.99 24.07 -5.57
N GLN A 118 -14.45 24.32 -6.80
CA GLN A 118 -15.87 24.49 -7.11
C GLN A 118 -16.57 23.14 -7.23
N LEU A 119 -15.83 22.10 -7.61
CA LEU A 119 -16.38 20.76 -7.84
C LEU A 119 -16.82 20.10 -6.54
N ARG A 120 -17.80 19.21 -6.66
CA ARG A 120 -18.23 18.32 -5.60
C ARG A 120 -18.16 16.88 -6.07
N LEU A 121 -17.65 16.04 -5.18
CA LEU A 121 -17.66 14.61 -5.37
C LEU A 121 -19.10 14.11 -5.34
N LYS A 122 -19.41 13.25 -6.31
CA LYS A 122 -20.70 12.55 -6.41
C LYS A 122 -20.57 11.23 -5.66
N ASN A 123 -21.37 11.05 -4.62
CA ASN A 123 -21.68 9.67 -4.20
C ASN A 123 -22.85 9.20 -5.07
N VAL A 124 -22.77 8.01 -5.66
CA VAL A 124 -23.95 7.36 -6.24
C VAL A 124 -24.68 6.73 -5.06
N PRO A 125 -25.80 7.29 -4.57
CA PRO A 125 -26.45 6.73 -3.40
C PRO A 125 -27.03 5.37 -3.79
N ALA A 126 -26.80 4.34 -2.97
CA ALA A 126 -27.76 3.24 -2.92
C ALA A 126 -29.13 3.82 -2.53
N GLU A 127 -30.24 3.18 -2.89
CA GLU A 127 -31.62 3.73 -2.83
C GLU A 127 -32.09 4.34 -1.48
N ASN A 128 -31.29 4.32 -0.41
CA ASN A 128 -31.59 4.94 0.89
C ASN A 128 -30.40 5.69 1.54
N GLU A 129 -29.39 6.11 0.79
CA GLU A 129 -28.21 6.81 1.34
C GLU A 129 -28.23 8.33 1.16
N PHE A 130 -27.66 9.05 2.13
CA PHE A 130 -27.45 10.49 2.04
C PHE A 130 -26.35 10.79 1.02
N ALA A 131 -26.68 11.54 -0.03
CA ALA A 131 -25.67 12.09 -0.94
C ALA A 131 -24.80 13.11 -0.19
N LEU A 132 -23.56 12.74 0.11
CA LEU A 132 -22.56 13.65 0.68
C LEU A 132 -21.94 14.48 -0.44
N SER A 133 -22.09 15.80 -0.37
CA SER A 133 -21.42 16.74 -1.26
C SER A 133 -20.07 17.12 -0.64
N LEU A 134 -19.01 16.43 -1.06
CA LEU A 134 -17.66 16.60 -0.52
C LEU A 134 -16.76 17.33 -1.51
N ALA A 135 -15.82 18.13 -1.00
CA ALA A 135 -14.82 18.79 -1.82
C ALA A 135 -13.61 17.86 -2.04
N ILE A 136 -12.92 18.04 -3.17
CA ILE A 136 -11.62 17.41 -3.45
C ILE A 136 -10.54 18.16 -2.64
N PRO A 137 -9.85 17.50 -1.70
CA PRO A 137 -8.87 18.18 -0.86
C PRO A 137 -7.49 18.29 -1.55
N THR A 138 -6.72 19.28 -1.14
CA THR A 138 -5.29 19.35 -1.49
C THR A 138 -4.46 18.39 -0.62
N LEU A 139 -3.29 17.95 -1.11
CA LEU A 139 -2.35 17.20 -0.29
C LEU A 139 -1.99 17.97 1.00
N ARG A 140 -1.80 19.29 0.89
CA ARG A 140 -1.47 20.16 2.02
C ARG A 140 -2.57 20.18 3.09
N GLU A 141 -3.84 20.32 2.67
CA GLU A 141 -4.98 20.28 3.59
C GLU A 141 -5.07 18.92 4.30
N THR A 142 -4.84 17.83 3.57
CA THR A 142 -4.84 16.47 4.12
C THR A 142 -3.71 16.24 5.13
N LEU A 143 -2.47 16.61 4.80
CA LEU A 143 -1.33 16.50 5.73
C LEU A 143 -1.53 17.38 6.97
N SER A 144 -2.09 18.58 6.83
CA SER A 144 -2.46 19.44 7.96
C SER A 144 -3.51 18.80 8.87
N LEU A 145 -4.51 18.14 8.30
CA LEU A 145 -5.50 17.39 9.07
C LEU A 145 -4.84 16.25 9.83
N ILE A 146 -3.99 15.45 9.17
CA ILE A 146 -3.29 14.33 9.79
C ILE A 146 -2.45 14.81 10.98
N ARG A 147 -1.60 15.82 10.80
CA ARG A 147 -0.80 16.40 11.90
C ARG A 147 -1.67 16.88 13.07
N ARG A 148 -2.84 17.45 12.77
CA ARG A 148 -3.78 17.87 13.81
C ARG A 148 -4.39 16.68 14.54
N LEU A 149 -4.76 15.62 13.83
CA LEU A 149 -5.30 14.40 14.41
C LEU A 149 -4.25 13.67 15.25
N GLU A 150 -2.99 13.60 14.81
CA GLU A 150 -1.89 13.04 15.61
C GLU A 150 -1.77 13.76 16.96
N SER A 151 -1.84 15.09 16.95
CA SER A 151 -1.82 15.88 18.19
C SER A 151 -3.04 15.67 19.08
N ILE A 152 -4.23 15.42 18.52
CA ILE A 152 -5.47 15.21 19.29
C ILE A 152 -5.51 13.80 19.88
N LEU A 153 -5.14 12.80 19.07
CA LEU A 153 -5.19 11.39 19.42
C LEU A 153 -3.94 10.94 20.20
N ASN A 154 -2.90 11.78 20.24
CA ASN A 154 -1.60 11.47 20.84
C ASN A 154 -1.00 10.16 20.27
N LYS A 155 -1.08 10.02 18.94
CA LYS A 155 -0.61 8.87 18.17
C LYS A 155 -0.05 9.35 16.83
N GLU A 156 1.03 8.74 16.35
CA GLU A 156 1.49 8.93 14.96
C GLU A 156 0.65 8.11 13.98
N ILE A 157 0.24 8.75 12.89
CA ILE A 157 -0.58 8.14 11.85
C ILE A 157 0.32 7.84 10.65
N GLY A 158 0.35 6.57 10.23
CA GLY A 158 1.09 6.18 9.04
C GLY A 158 0.43 6.66 7.76
N ILE A 159 1.24 7.03 6.77
CA ILE A 159 0.78 7.44 5.44
C ILE A 159 1.43 6.57 4.37
N ILE A 160 0.66 6.14 3.38
CA ILE A 160 1.18 5.61 2.13
C ILE A 160 0.74 6.57 1.03
N LEU A 161 1.68 7.33 0.48
CA LEU A 161 1.38 8.29 -0.58
C LEU A 161 1.61 7.64 -1.95
N GLU A 162 0.54 7.42 -2.71
CA GLU A 162 0.63 6.94 -4.09
C GLU A 162 0.80 8.11 -5.06
N ILE A 163 1.89 8.10 -5.83
CA ILE A 163 2.06 9.01 -6.96
C ILE A 163 1.33 8.43 -8.17
N LYS A 164 0.20 9.02 -8.54
CA LYS A 164 -0.62 8.55 -9.66
C LYS A 164 -0.07 9.06 -11.00
N TYR A 165 0.01 8.14 -11.97
CA TYR A 165 0.28 8.40 -13.40
C TYR A 165 1.45 9.36 -13.69
N PRO A 166 2.65 9.15 -13.11
CA PRO A 166 3.79 10.05 -13.32
C PRO A 166 4.18 10.18 -14.80
N TRP A 167 4.02 9.12 -15.61
CA TRP A 167 4.22 9.13 -17.06
C TRP A 167 3.35 10.17 -17.78
N PHE A 168 2.11 10.38 -17.33
CA PHE A 168 1.17 11.32 -17.93
C PHE A 168 1.56 12.77 -17.63
N TYR A 169 2.01 13.02 -16.39
CA TYR A 169 2.48 14.35 -15.97
C TYR A 169 3.82 14.71 -16.61
N SER A 170 4.74 13.74 -16.73
CA SER A 170 6.03 13.93 -17.39
C SER A 170 5.88 14.32 -18.87
N ASP A 171 4.92 13.72 -19.59
CA ASP A 171 4.61 14.08 -20.97
C ASP A 171 4.09 15.53 -21.12
N ALA A 172 3.51 16.08 -20.06
CA ALA A 172 3.03 17.44 -19.97
C ALA A 172 4.01 18.40 -19.27
N ASP A 173 5.30 18.03 -19.21
CA ASP A 173 6.38 18.81 -18.59
C ASP A 173 6.14 19.15 -17.10
N LYS A 174 5.44 18.27 -16.38
CA LYS A 174 5.17 18.39 -14.93
C LYS A 174 5.86 17.27 -14.15
N ASP A 175 6.47 17.64 -13.03
CA ASP A 175 7.14 16.69 -12.13
C ASP A 175 6.33 16.51 -10.84
N ILE A 176 5.32 15.63 -10.89
CA ILE A 176 4.46 15.33 -9.74
C ILE A 176 5.23 14.77 -8.56
N SER A 177 6.19 13.87 -8.80
CA SER A 177 6.95 13.23 -7.74
C SER A 177 7.83 14.21 -6.99
N SER A 178 8.53 15.12 -7.69
CA SER A 178 9.32 16.15 -7.04
C SER A 178 8.45 17.07 -6.19
N ALA A 179 7.30 17.53 -6.71
CA ALA A 179 6.38 18.39 -5.98
C ALA A 179 5.79 17.70 -4.74
N SER A 180 5.46 16.41 -4.85
CA SER A 180 4.95 15.61 -3.74
C SER A 180 6.00 15.48 -2.63
N LEU A 181 7.25 15.18 -2.98
CA LEU A 181 8.35 15.11 -2.02
C LEU A 181 8.64 16.46 -1.35
N ASP A 182 8.54 17.57 -2.09
CA ASP A 182 8.65 18.93 -1.51
C ASP A 182 7.56 19.17 -0.46
N SER A 183 6.31 18.82 -0.77
CA SER A 183 5.19 18.94 0.17
C SER A 183 5.38 18.05 1.40
N LEU A 184 5.87 16.83 1.23
CA LEU A 184 6.16 15.93 2.36
C LEU A 184 7.26 16.47 3.26
N ALA A 185 8.33 17.02 2.69
CA ALA A 185 9.41 17.64 3.45
C ALA A 185 8.94 18.85 4.26
N GLU A 186 8.04 19.69 3.71
CA GLU A 186 7.42 20.81 4.44
C GLU A 186 6.67 20.35 5.71
N TYR A 187 6.15 19.12 5.70
CA TYR A 187 5.44 18.50 6.83
C TYR A 187 6.32 17.59 7.69
N GLY A 188 7.63 17.59 7.47
CA GLY A 188 8.61 16.87 8.27
C GLY A 188 8.76 15.38 7.93
N TYR A 189 8.18 14.90 6.84
CA TYR A 189 8.36 13.53 6.38
C TYR A 189 9.63 13.44 5.52
N VAL A 190 10.79 13.33 6.16
CA VAL A 190 12.10 13.38 5.46
C VAL A 190 12.91 12.10 5.56
N ASP A 191 12.63 11.21 6.50
CA ASP A 191 13.42 9.99 6.71
C ASP A 191 12.56 8.78 7.09
N SER A 192 13.19 7.62 7.22
CA SER A 192 12.52 6.33 7.47
C SER A 192 11.92 6.21 8.87
N GLY A 193 12.19 7.15 9.78
CA GLY A 193 11.49 7.26 11.05
C GLY A 193 10.15 7.97 10.91
N SER A 194 9.94 8.71 9.82
CA SER A 194 8.62 9.23 9.47
C SER A 194 7.79 8.04 8.99
N LYS A 195 6.68 7.69 9.67
CA LYS A 195 5.76 6.61 9.26
C LYS A 195 5.12 6.91 7.90
N LEU A 196 5.90 6.84 6.83
CA LEU A 196 5.51 7.21 5.50
C LEU A 196 6.21 6.33 4.47
N TYR A 197 5.41 5.76 3.57
CA TYR A 197 5.89 5.15 2.34
C TYR A 197 5.47 5.97 1.13
N ILE A 198 6.28 5.92 0.09
CA ILE A 198 5.87 6.33 -1.25
C ILE A 198 5.58 5.07 -2.06
N GLN A 199 4.46 5.04 -2.76
CA GLN A 199 4.15 3.97 -3.69
C GLN A 199 3.86 4.47 -5.09
N CYS A 200 4.06 3.60 -6.07
CA CYS A 200 3.70 3.87 -7.46
C CYS A 200 3.62 2.57 -8.26
N PHE A 201 2.78 2.58 -9.29
CA PHE A 201 2.73 1.54 -10.31
C PHE A 201 3.89 1.62 -11.31
N ASP A 202 4.51 2.79 -11.49
CA ASP A 202 5.57 3.01 -12.48
C ASP A 202 6.97 2.67 -11.90
N PRO A 203 7.61 1.56 -12.34
CA PRO A 203 8.91 1.16 -11.81
C PRO A 203 10.05 2.09 -12.23
N GLU A 204 9.94 2.75 -13.38
CA GLU A 204 10.96 3.70 -13.84
C GLU A 204 10.91 4.96 -12.97
N GLU A 205 9.71 5.38 -12.59
CA GLU A 205 9.53 6.52 -11.69
C GLU A 205 10.02 6.23 -10.27
N LEU A 206 9.75 5.05 -9.70
CA LEU A 206 10.29 4.69 -8.38
C LEU A 206 11.82 4.63 -8.37
N GLN A 207 12.43 4.13 -9.45
CA GLN A 207 13.88 4.19 -9.61
C GLN A 207 14.40 5.63 -9.70
N ARG A 208 13.69 6.54 -10.38
CA ARG A 208 14.03 7.97 -10.44
C ARG A 208 13.90 8.63 -9.06
N ILE A 209 12.82 8.33 -8.33
CA ILE A 209 12.60 8.81 -6.96
C ILE A 209 13.75 8.36 -6.06
N HIS A 210 14.06 7.06 -6.05
CA HIS A 210 15.12 6.47 -5.24
C HIS A 210 16.51 7.02 -5.57
N SER A 211 16.90 6.98 -6.85
CA SER A 211 18.30 7.25 -7.25
C SER A 211 18.60 8.73 -7.46
N GLN A 212 17.59 9.58 -7.63
CA GLN A 212 17.78 11.00 -7.97
C GLN A 212 17.05 11.93 -7.01
N LEU A 213 15.73 11.78 -6.84
CA LEU A 213 14.96 12.80 -6.12
C LEU A 213 15.20 12.76 -4.61
N LEU A 214 15.12 11.59 -3.98
CA LEU A 214 15.37 11.44 -2.55
C LEU A 214 16.78 11.94 -2.18
N PRO A 215 17.88 11.54 -2.87
CA PRO A 215 19.20 12.10 -2.60
C PRO A 215 19.29 13.62 -2.79
N ARG A 216 18.72 14.17 -3.87
CA ARG A 216 18.74 15.62 -4.13
C ARG A 216 18.01 16.41 -3.06
N LYS A 217 16.93 15.85 -2.51
CA LYS A 217 16.12 16.47 -1.47
C LYS A 217 16.59 16.12 -0.05
N GLN A 218 17.66 15.34 0.10
CA GLN A 218 18.18 14.86 1.39
C GLN A 218 17.12 14.08 2.19
N MET A 219 16.32 13.28 1.48
CA MET A 219 15.27 12.46 2.06
C MET A 219 15.65 10.97 2.01
N THR A 220 15.12 10.18 2.93
CA THR A 220 15.28 8.71 2.95
C THR A 220 13.95 8.07 3.28
N LEU A 221 13.09 7.91 2.28
CA LEU A 221 11.75 7.32 2.45
C LEU A 221 11.70 5.92 1.82
N PRO A 222 11.08 4.93 2.48
CA PRO A 222 10.88 3.62 1.89
C PRO A 222 9.87 3.67 0.73
N LEU A 223 10.13 2.86 -0.30
CA LEU A 223 9.29 2.78 -1.50
C LEU A 223 8.53 1.45 -1.57
N ILE A 224 7.32 1.47 -2.12
CA ILE A 224 6.49 0.30 -2.41
C ILE A 224 6.27 0.23 -3.92
N GLN A 225 6.64 -0.89 -4.54
CA GLN A 225 6.33 -1.17 -5.94
C GLN A 225 4.93 -1.80 -6.04
N LEU A 226 3.99 -1.10 -6.65
CA LEU A 226 2.69 -1.69 -7.02
C LEU A 226 2.81 -2.44 -8.34
N ILE A 227 2.28 -3.66 -8.43
CA ILE A 227 2.30 -4.43 -9.68
C ILE A 227 0.89 -4.44 -10.28
N GLY A 228 0.71 -3.73 -11.40
CA GLY A 228 -0.56 -3.61 -12.09
C GLY A 228 -0.78 -4.69 -13.16
N THR A 229 -1.77 -4.43 -14.02
CA THR A 229 -2.08 -5.26 -15.19
C THR A 229 -1.48 -4.65 -16.47
N ASN A 230 -1.29 -5.48 -17.50
CA ASN A 230 -0.71 -5.05 -18.78
C ASN A 230 -1.72 -4.34 -19.71
N ASP A 231 -2.87 -3.89 -19.20
CA ASP A 231 -3.91 -3.23 -19.99
C ASP A 231 -3.61 -1.73 -20.25
N GLY A 232 -2.61 -1.18 -19.56
CA GLY A 232 -2.17 0.20 -19.72
C GLY A 232 -3.04 1.22 -18.99
N LYS A 233 -3.91 0.79 -18.07
CA LYS A 233 -4.66 1.70 -17.20
C LYS A 233 -3.75 2.41 -16.20
N GLU A 234 -2.87 1.68 -15.52
CA GLU A 234 -2.00 2.27 -14.48
C GLU A 234 -0.73 2.92 -15.05
N THR A 235 0.01 2.19 -15.88
CA THR A 235 1.29 2.66 -16.42
C THR A 235 1.35 2.50 -17.94
N LYS A 236 1.78 3.56 -18.61
CA LYS A 236 2.16 3.54 -20.02
C LYS A 236 3.62 3.94 -20.14
N GLN A 237 4.33 3.29 -21.06
CA GLN A 237 5.68 3.68 -21.45
C GLN A 237 5.63 4.39 -22.79
N LYS A 238 6.46 5.42 -22.97
CA LYS A 238 6.59 6.15 -24.24
C LYS A 238 7.81 5.63 -25.00
N LYS A 239 7.59 5.03 -26.18
CA LYS A 239 8.67 4.58 -27.08
C LYS A 239 8.44 5.17 -28.46
N PHE A 240 9.45 5.87 -28.98
CA PHE A 240 9.38 6.55 -30.28
C PHE A 240 8.15 7.48 -30.40
N GLU A 241 7.91 8.30 -29.38
CA GLU A 241 6.75 9.20 -29.27
C GLU A 241 5.38 8.52 -29.20
N ILE A 242 5.33 7.20 -29.02
CA ILE A 242 4.08 6.42 -28.92
C ILE A 242 3.96 5.83 -27.53
N PHE A 243 2.82 6.08 -26.89
CA PHE A 243 2.46 5.41 -25.65
C PHE A 243 1.98 3.99 -25.91
N SER A 244 2.54 3.05 -25.16
CA SER A 244 2.09 1.66 -25.12
C SER A 244 1.88 1.24 -23.66
N PRO A 245 0.97 0.31 -23.37
CA PRO A 245 0.88 -0.32 -22.05
C PRO A 245 2.24 -0.80 -21.56
N TYR A 246 2.52 -0.57 -20.28
CA TYR A 246 3.68 -1.15 -19.63
C TYR A 246 3.42 -2.64 -19.35
N SER A 247 4.43 -3.49 -19.55
CA SER A 247 4.33 -4.92 -19.22
C SER A 247 4.96 -5.18 -17.86
N TYR A 248 4.13 -5.66 -16.92
CA TYR A 248 4.52 -6.04 -15.57
C TYR A 248 5.06 -7.47 -15.49
N ASP A 249 4.89 -8.30 -16.53
CA ASP A 249 5.22 -9.73 -16.51
C ASP A 249 6.66 -10.01 -16.04
N TRP A 250 7.60 -9.16 -16.44
CA TRP A 250 9.00 -9.35 -16.09
C TRP A 250 9.29 -9.08 -14.60
N LEU A 251 8.46 -8.30 -13.91
CA LEU A 251 8.56 -8.05 -12.46
C LEU A 251 8.24 -9.32 -11.64
N TYR A 252 7.50 -10.26 -12.22
CA TYR A 252 7.24 -11.58 -11.62
C TYR A 252 8.42 -12.56 -11.73
N THR A 253 9.50 -12.17 -12.41
CA THR A 253 10.71 -13.02 -12.53
C THR A 253 11.70 -12.76 -11.40
N ASN A 254 12.64 -13.69 -11.18
CA ASN A 254 13.75 -13.49 -10.25
C ASN A 254 14.60 -12.24 -10.55
N SER A 255 14.80 -11.94 -11.83
CA SER A 255 15.50 -10.71 -12.26
C SER A 255 14.68 -9.47 -11.92
N GLY A 256 13.35 -9.57 -12.07
CA GLY A 256 12.37 -8.58 -11.63
C GLY A 256 12.51 -8.27 -10.15
N LEU A 257 12.37 -9.27 -9.29
CA LEU A 257 12.52 -9.15 -7.83
C LEU A 257 13.88 -8.59 -7.41
N LYS A 258 14.95 -9.04 -8.06
CA LYS A 258 16.28 -8.49 -7.78
C LYS A 258 16.40 -7.01 -8.15
N MET A 259 15.72 -6.58 -9.22
CA MET A 259 15.66 -5.16 -9.56
C MET A 259 14.83 -4.38 -8.54
N ILE A 260 13.64 -4.87 -8.20
CA ILE A 260 12.75 -4.22 -7.23
C ILE A 260 13.44 -4.02 -5.88
N SER A 261 14.10 -5.07 -5.36
CA SER A 261 14.83 -5.00 -4.08
C SER A 261 16.02 -4.04 -4.07
N SER A 262 16.42 -3.48 -5.22
CA SER A 262 17.45 -2.43 -5.26
C SER A 262 16.92 -1.01 -4.98
N TYR A 263 15.60 -0.80 -5.00
CA TYR A 263 14.99 0.52 -4.77
C TYR A 263 13.74 0.51 -3.87
N ALA A 264 13.06 -0.62 -3.71
CA ALA A 264 11.84 -0.75 -2.92
C ALA A 264 12.06 -1.57 -1.65
N ALA A 265 11.28 -1.25 -0.61
CA ALA A 265 11.20 -1.99 0.64
C ALA A 265 10.05 -3.00 0.64
N ALA A 266 9.05 -2.81 -0.23
CA ALA A 266 7.91 -3.70 -0.35
C ALA A 266 7.41 -3.78 -1.80
N ILE A 267 6.63 -4.84 -2.06
CA ILE A 267 5.80 -5.00 -3.25
C ILE A 267 4.34 -5.08 -2.84
N SER A 268 3.43 -4.58 -3.67
CA SER A 268 2.02 -4.91 -3.56
C SER A 268 1.54 -5.68 -4.77
N LEU A 269 0.84 -6.78 -4.51
CA LEU A 269 0.34 -7.72 -5.50
C LEU A 269 -1.19 -7.68 -5.56
N PRO A 270 -1.79 -7.79 -6.75
CA PRO A 270 -3.23 -7.88 -6.87
C PRO A 270 -3.72 -9.26 -6.40
N GLY A 271 -4.88 -9.27 -5.72
CA GLY A 271 -5.40 -10.48 -5.06
C GLY A 271 -5.61 -11.67 -6.01
N ASP A 272 -6.05 -11.40 -7.23
CA ASP A 272 -6.27 -12.37 -8.32
C ASP A 272 -4.98 -13.03 -8.83
N LYS A 273 -3.81 -12.50 -8.46
CA LYS A 273 -2.51 -13.13 -8.73
C LYS A 273 -2.03 -13.99 -7.59
N ILE A 274 -2.60 -13.85 -6.39
CA ILE A 274 -2.17 -14.62 -5.22
C ILE A 274 -2.99 -15.91 -5.09
N ILE A 275 -4.30 -15.80 -5.32
CA ILE A 275 -5.27 -16.90 -5.16
C ILE A 275 -6.22 -16.89 -6.36
N ASP A 276 -6.60 -18.05 -6.87
CA ASP A 276 -7.68 -18.18 -7.84
C ASP A 276 -9.07 -18.35 -7.20
N ASP A 277 -10.10 -18.51 -8.03
CA ASP A 277 -11.50 -18.65 -7.58
C ASP A 277 -11.76 -19.95 -6.78
N ASP A 278 -10.89 -20.95 -6.92
CA ASP A 278 -10.99 -22.23 -6.21
C ASP A 278 -10.23 -22.22 -4.87
N GLY A 279 -9.45 -21.16 -4.60
CA GLY A 279 -8.65 -21.02 -3.38
C GLY A 279 -7.22 -21.56 -3.53
N ASP A 280 -6.78 -21.91 -4.74
CA ASP A 280 -5.43 -22.40 -4.98
C ASP A 280 -4.42 -21.25 -4.99
N LEU A 281 -3.28 -21.45 -4.33
CA LEU A 281 -2.21 -20.46 -4.22
C LEU A 281 -1.36 -20.41 -5.49
N LEU A 282 -1.34 -19.27 -6.17
CA LEU A 282 -0.69 -19.11 -7.47
C LEU A 282 0.77 -18.62 -7.38
N LEU A 283 1.11 -17.84 -6.36
CA LEU A 283 2.40 -17.13 -6.24
C LEU A 283 3.24 -17.48 -5.00
N THR A 284 3.03 -18.64 -4.39
CA THR A 284 3.74 -19.06 -3.16
C THR A 284 5.26 -18.94 -3.26
N ASP A 285 5.87 -19.44 -4.34
CA ASP A 285 7.32 -19.37 -4.54
C ASP A 285 7.81 -17.92 -4.75
N TYR A 286 7.00 -17.09 -5.40
CA TYR A 286 7.31 -15.69 -5.65
C TYR A 286 7.27 -14.87 -4.36
N ILE A 287 6.28 -15.10 -3.50
CA ILE A 287 6.16 -14.48 -2.18
C ILE A 287 7.38 -14.86 -1.33
N ALA A 288 7.70 -16.16 -1.25
CA ALA A 288 8.87 -16.64 -0.52
C ALA A 288 10.19 -16.08 -1.08
N ALA A 289 10.30 -15.92 -2.40
CA ALA A 289 11.45 -15.26 -3.02
C ALA A 289 11.53 -13.77 -2.68
N SER A 290 10.40 -13.07 -2.64
CA SER A 290 10.32 -11.65 -2.27
C SER A 290 10.87 -11.41 -0.87
N HIS A 291 10.45 -12.23 0.10
CA HIS A 291 11.00 -12.16 1.47
C HIS A 291 12.49 -12.46 1.54
N LYS A 292 12.99 -13.42 0.74
CA LYS A 292 14.44 -13.69 0.65
C LYS A 292 15.24 -12.51 0.12
N TYR A 293 14.62 -11.66 -0.71
CA TYR A 293 15.19 -10.38 -1.16
C TYR A 293 14.98 -9.23 -0.16
N GLY A 294 14.37 -9.48 0.99
CA GLY A 294 14.11 -8.47 2.02
C GLY A 294 12.93 -7.57 1.72
N LEU A 295 12.07 -7.93 0.77
CA LEU A 295 10.86 -7.20 0.44
C LEU A 295 9.70 -7.65 1.33
N ALA A 296 8.99 -6.72 1.94
CA ALA A 296 7.65 -6.99 2.46
C ALA A 296 6.66 -7.19 1.29
N VAL A 297 5.63 -8.00 1.50
CA VAL A 297 4.64 -8.33 0.47
C VAL A 297 3.25 -7.93 0.95
N PHE A 298 2.63 -6.99 0.25
CA PHE A 298 1.27 -6.53 0.51
C PHE A 298 0.31 -7.03 -0.57
N VAL A 299 -0.98 -7.02 -0.26
CA VAL A 299 -2.06 -7.32 -1.21
C VAL A 299 -2.97 -6.10 -1.40
N THR A 300 -3.20 -5.71 -2.66
CA THR A 300 -4.07 -4.59 -3.07
C THR A 300 -5.18 -5.07 -4.01
N ALA A 301 -6.45 -4.80 -3.79
CA ALA A 301 -7.14 -4.49 -2.53
C ALA A 301 -8.04 -5.68 -2.16
N LEU A 302 -8.23 -5.91 -0.86
CA LEU A 302 -9.22 -6.87 -0.36
C LEU A 302 -10.51 -6.11 -0.06
N ASP A 303 -11.38 -6.04 -1.07
CA ASP A 303 -12.66 -5.33 -0.99
C ASP A 303 -13.73 -6.17 -0.30
N ASN A 304 -14.52 -5.55 0.58
CA ASN A 304 -15.68 -6.17 1.22
C ASN A 304 -16.97 -5.88 0.44
N GLN A 305 -16.94 -6.19 -0.85
CA GLN A 305 -18.12 -6.18 -1.71
C GLN A 305 -18.51 -7.63 -2.01
N SER A 306 -19.77 -7.97 -1.72
CA SER A 306 -20.27 -9.35 -1.84
C SER A 306 -20.08 -9.94 -3.22
N GLU A 307 -20.18 -9.11 -4.27
CA GLU A 307 -19.94 -9.46 -5.66
C GLU A 307 -18.46 -9.71 -6.00
N ASN A 308 -17.53 -9.25 -5.16
CA ASN A 308 -16.09 -9.35 -5.38
C ASN A 308 -15.43 -10.42 -4.49
N LEU A 309 -16.20 -11.11 -3.63
CA LEU A 309 -15.66 -12.22 -2.84
C LEU A 309 -15.49 -13.46 -3.72
N PRO A 310 -14.34 -14.15 -3.63
CA PRO A 310 -14.14 -15.39 -4.38
C PRO A 310 -15.09 -16.49 -3.87
N PRO A 311 -15.47 -17.46 -4.71
CA PRO A 311 -16.45 -18.50 -4.36
C PRO A 311 -16.16 -19.29 -3.08
N PHE A 312 -14.89 -19.42 -2.69
CA PHE A 312 -14.49 -20.12 -1.46
C PHE A 312 -14.68 -19.30 -0.17
N ALA A 313 -14.96 -18.00 -0.26
CA ALA A 313 -15.08 -17.10 0.87
C ALA A 313 -16.46 -16.42 0.93
N ASP A 314 -17.33 -16.92 1.81
CA ASP A 314 -18.70 -16.40 1.96
C ASP A 314 -18.75 -15.00 2.61
N THR A 315 -17.67 -14.59 3.27
CA THR A 315 -17.55 -13.31 3.99
C THR A 315 -16.14 -12.71 3.87
N PHE A 316 -16.02 -11.40 4.09
CA PHE A 316 -14.73 -10.75 4.24
C PHE A 316 -13.91 -11.36 5.39
N PHE A 317 -14.55 -11.73 6.50
CA PHE A 317 -13.91 -12.45 7.60
C PHE A 317 -13.23 -13.74 7.13
N SER A 318 -13.94 -14.58 6.36
CA SER A 318 -13.37 -15.82 5.82
C SER A 318 -12.24 -15.56 4.82
N LEU A 319 -12.37 -14.54 3.98
CA LEU A 319 -11.32 -14.16 3.02
C LEU A 319 -10.04 -13.72 3.74
N LEU A 320 -10.14 -12.75 4.65
CA LEU A 320 -8.97 -12.27 5.39
C LEU A 320 -8.36 -13.36 6.26
N THR A 321 -9.18 -14.19 6.92
CA THR A 321 -8.69 -15.33 7.71
C THR A 321 -7.93 -16.33 6.82
N PHE A 322 -8.42 -16.59 5.61
CA PHE A 322 -7.72 -17.45 4.65
C PHE A 322 -6.34 -16.89 4.32
N TYR A 323 -6.25 -15.60 4.00
CA TYR A 323 -4.97 -14.94 3.75
C TYR A 323 -4.04 -15.04 4.96
N LEU A 324 -4.51 -14.69 6.16
CA LEU A 324 -3.71 -14.71 7.39
C LEU A 324 -3.16 -16.11 7.73
N GLN A 325 -3.89 -17.17 7.38
CA GLN A 325 -3.52 -18.55 7.68
C GLN A 325 -2.66 -19.21 6.60
N ASN A 326 -2.95 -18.95 5.33
CA ASN A 326 -2.41 -19.74 4.22
C ASN A 326 -1.42 -18.95 3.36
N VAL A 327 -1.41 -17.62 3.47
CA VAL A 327 -0.59 -16.75 2.64
C VAL A 327 0.31 -15.90 3.52
N ASP A 328 1.61 -15.93 3.25
CA ASP A 328 2.56 -15.17 4.07
C ASP A 328 2.63 -13.69 3.65
N MET A 329 1.51 -12.98 3.71
CA MET A 329 1.43 -11.54 3.44
C MET A 329 1.88 -10.73 4.65
N ASP A 330 2.55 -9.61 4.44
CA ASP A 330 2.98 -8.69 5.50
C ASP A 330 1.98 -7.54 5.72
N GLY A 331 1.08 -7.28 4.77
CA GLY A 331 0.07 -6.23 4.89
C GLY A 331 -1.07 -6.31 3.88
N PHE A 332 -2.16 -5.59 4.20
CA PHE A 332 -3.45 -5.70 3.50
C PHE A 332 -4.04 -4.31 3.27
N TYR A 333 -4.31 -3.96 2.00
CA TYR A 333 -5.14 -2.81 1.64
C TYR A 333 -6.61 -3.25 1.65
N THR A 334 -7.48 -2.48 2.29
CA THR A 334 -8.90 -2.81 2.35
C THR A 334 -9.78 -1.61 2.68
N ASP A 335 -10.96 -1.58 2.07
CA ASP A 335 -12.09 -0.69 2.40
C ASP A 335 -12.79 -1.04 3.74
N SER A 336 -12.38 -2.14 4.36
CA SER A 336 -12.96 -2.68 5.60
C SER A 336 -11.94 -2.71 6.73
N PHE A 337 -11.08 -1.69 6.75
CA PHE A 337 -9.91 -1.61 7.62
C PHE A 337 -10.21 -1.75 9.12
N VAL A 338 -11.37 -1.31 9.61
CA VAL A 338 -11.74 -1.52 11.03
C VAL A 338 -11.99 -3.00 11.31
N GLU A 339 -12.75 -3.67 10.44
CA GLU A 339 -13.00 -5.11 10.56
C GLU A 339 -11.69 -5.90 10.42
N ALA A 340 -10.87 -5.53 9.43
CA ALA A 340 -9.58 -6.16 9.21
C ALA A 340 -8.63 -6.02 10.42
N LYS A 341 -8.59 -4.84 11.05
CA LYS A 341 -7.81 -4.62 12.27
C LYS A 341 -8.27 -5.53 13.41
N ILE A 342 -9.58 -5.63 13.64
CA ILE A 342 -10.15 -6.51 14.68
C ILE A 342 -9.80 -7.98 14.43
N ILE A 343 -9.94 -8.44 13.18
CA ILE A 343 -9.64 -9.83 12.79
C ILE A 343 -8.16 -10.13 13.00
N THR A 344 -7.29 -9.23 12.54
CA THR A 344 -5.83 -9.39 12.61
C THR A 344 -5.33 -9.38 14.04
N ASP A 345 -5.79 -8.43 14.88
CA ASP A 345 -5.42 -8.37 16.30
C ASP A 345 -5.81 -9.66 17.04
N ARG A 346 -6.97 -10.24 16.69
CA ARG A 346 -7.40 -11.52 17.25
C ARG A 346 -6.52 -12.67 16.77
N PHE A 347 -6.16 -12.69 15.49
CA PHE A 347 -5.30 -13.71 14.91
C PHE A 347 -3.90 -13.71 15.56
N ASP A 348 -3.31 -12.53 15.73
CA ASP A 348 -1.99 -12.37 16.37
C ASP A 348 -2.04 -12.76 17.85
N ALA A 349 -3.09 -12.38 18.58
CA ALA A 349 -3.28 -12.80 19.97
C ALA A 349 -3.40 -14.33 20.14
N ASP A 350 -4.07 -15.01 19.20
CA ASP A 350 -4.21 -16.46 19.22
C ASP A 350 -2.90 -17.18 18.84
N LYS A 351 -2.05 -16.58 17.98
CA LYS A 351 -0.67 -17.05 17.73
C LYS A 351 0.20 -16.97 18.98
N VAL A 352 0.24 -15.82 19.64
CA VAL A 352 1.03 -15.63 20.88
C VAL A 352 0.64 -16.68 21.92
N LYS A 353 -0.66 -16.90 22.13
CA LYS A 353 -1.13 -17.95 23.04
C LYS A 353 -0.66 -19.35 22.63
N LYS A 354 -0.65 -19.65 21.33
CA LYS A 354 -0.20 -20.95 20.83
C LYS A 354 1.30 -21.17 21.05
N ASP A 355 2.11 -20.13 20.87
CA ASP A 355 3.56 -20.18 21.06
C ASP A 355 3.97 -20.18 22.55
N GLU A 356 3.12 -19.67 23.44
CA GLU A 356 3.28 -19.73 24.90
C GLU A 356 2.77 -21.04 25.54
N LEU A 357 2.05 -21.88 24.79
CA LEU A 357 1.59 -23.17 25.32
C LEU A 357 2.79 -24.14 25.48
N PRO A 358 2.97 -24.76 26.66
CA PRO A 358 3.98 -25.82 26.84
C PRO A 358 3.84 -26.90 25.75
N GLU A 359 4.96 -27.48 25.28
CA GLU A 359 5.00 -28.53 24.22
C GLU A 359 3.93 -29.64 24.39
N PHE A 360 3.55 -29.92 25.63
CA PHE A 360 2.49 -30.85 25.98
C PHE A 360 1.13 -30.50 25.33
N PHE A 361 0.74 -29.22 25.28
CA PHE A 361 -0.56 -28.77 24.76
C PHE A 361 -0.57 -28.56 23.24
N SER A 362 0.57 -28.26 22.62
CA SER A 362 0.69 -28.14 21.15
C SER A 362 0.53 -29.47 20.41
N SER A 363 0.65 -30.60 21.12
CA SER A 363 0.54 -31.96 20.55
C SER A 363 -0.88 -32.54 20.58
N ILE A 364 -1.83 -31.82 21.16
CA ILE A 364 -3.23 -32.23 21.23
C ILE A 364 -3.94 -31.70 19.99
N ASN A 365 -4.09 -32.54 18.96
CA ASN A 365 -5.00 -32.24 17.85
C ASN A 365 -6.41 -31.98 18.43
N PRO A 366 -7.14 -30.93 18.00
CA PRO A 366 -8.55 -30.82 18.34
C PRO A 366 -9.27 -32.09 17.85
N PRO A 367 -10.26 -32.61 18.59
CA PRO A 367 -10.95 -33.84 18.21
C PRO A 367 -11.56 -33.65 16.82
N SER A 368 -11.24 -34.56 15.89
CA SER A 368 -11.70 -34.54 14.49
C SER A 368 -13.19 -34.85 14.30
N ASP A 369 -14.02 -34.75 15.35
CA ASP A 369 -15.42 -35.17 15.31
C ASP A 369 -16.37 -33.98 15.47
N SER A 370 -16.69 -33.35 14.34
CA SER A 370 -17.86 -32.46 14.16
C SER A 370 -19.21 -33.16 14.40
N ALA A 371 -19.22 -34.44 14.77
CA ALA A 371 -20.42 -35.22 15.06
C ALA A 371 -20.88 -35.17 16.54
N SER A 372 -20.07 -34.62 17.46
CA SER A 372 -20.37 -34.66 18.90
C SER A 372 -21.13 -33.44 19.43
N PHE A 373 -20.98 -32.26 18.80
CA PHE A 373 -21.68 -31.03 19.21
C PHE A 373 -23.19 -31.04 18.90
N ASN A 374 -23.64 -31.80 17.90
CA ASN A 374 -25.06 -31.88 17.51
C ASN A 374 -25.95 -32.74 18.45
N LYS A 375 -25.38 -33.43 19.44
CA LYS A 375 -26.16 -34.27 20.38
C LYS A 375 -26.58 -33.54 21.67
N GLU A 376 -25.89 -32.47 22.05
CA GLU A 376 -26.25 -31.71 23.26
C GLU A 376 -27.28 -30.61 22.98
N GLU A 377 -27.27 -29.96 21.80
CA GLU A 377 -28.30 -28.98 21.44
C GLU A 377 -29.69 -29.62 21.29
N LYS A 378 -29.77 -30.86 20.79
CA LYS A 378 -31.05 -31.58 20.65
C LYS A 378 -31.68 -32.00 21.99
N LYS A 379 -30.92 -31.96 23.09
CA LYS A 379 -31.41 -32.27 24.44
C LYS A 379 -31.92 -31.04 25.20
N LEU A 380 -31.56 -29.85 24.72
CA LEU A 380 -31.99 -28.56 25.29
C LEU A 380 -33.26 -28.02 24.62
N SER A 381 -33.58 -28.44 23.39
CA SER A 381 -34.82 -28.07 22.68
C SER A 381 -36.06 -28.92 23.04
N GLU A 382 -35.95 -29.88 23.96
CA GLU A 382 -37.08 -30.70 24.46
C GLU A 382 -37.52 -30.29 25.89
N LEU A 383 -37.00 -29.16 26.39
CA LEU A 383 -37.32 -28.60 27.71
C LEU A 383 -37.84 -27.15 27.69
N GLU A 384 -38.20 -26.63 26.52
CA GLU A 384 -39.04 -25.44 26.31
C GLU A 384 -40.24 -25.83 25.44
#